data_AF-A0A0F9QZ99-F1
#
_entry.id   AF-A0A0F9QZ99-F1
#
_cell.length_a   1.000
_cell.length_b   1.000
_cell.length_c   1.000
_cell.angle_alpha   90.00
_cell.angle_beta   90.00
_cell.angle_gamma   90.00
#
_symmetry.space_group_name_H-M   'P 1'
#
loop_
_entity.id
_entity.type
_entity.pdbx_description
1 polymer ?
#
loop_
_entity_poly.entity_id
_entity_poly.type
_entity_poly.pdbx_seq_one_letter_code
_entity_poly.pdbx_strand_id
1 'polypeptide(L)'
;MKEFKISDLLTVKLEDNKTIIYINDVKIIQCKYLLLNELSFDSETKEFLIEKLSIDTQSKNLNHSLELIDENDIPPEVEFWAHSSNLQAWYEHEYNTQLLHSNLAFPLLRKLTQAGDKIAKQVFKKEIINRFRDGNLNVMTFLIIEGYLDELSIEESDDLYQELDFEIYKKLQKRLRESEKREVFII
;
A
#
# COMPACT_ATOMS: atom_id res chain seq x y z
N MET A 1 -7.78 -22.77 15.35
CA MET A 1 -7.04 -21.55 14.98
C MET A 1 -5.62 -21.98 14.64
N LYS A 2 -5.13 -21.68 13.43
CA LYS A 2 -3.73 -21.89 13.05
C LYS A 2 -3.03 -20.54 13.05
N GLU A 3 -1.82 -20.51 13.55
CA GLU A 3 -1.00 -19.30 13.67
C GLU A 3 0.40 -19.61 13.12
N PHE A 4 0.93 -18.67 12.35
CA PHE A 4 2.27 -18.71 11.78
C PHE A 4 2.96 -17.39 12.07
N LYS A 5 3.99 -17.43 12.92
CA LYS A 5 4.77 -16.26 13.32
C LYS A 5 5.97 -16.10 12.38
N ILE A 6 6.01 -15.00 11.64
CA ILE A 6 7.08 -14.69 10.68
C ILE A 6 8.20 -13.90 11.36
N SER A 7 7.82 -12.92 12.18
CA SER A 7 8.74 -12.14 13.01
C SER A 7 8.07 -11.77 14.33
N ASP A 8 8.78 -11.06 15.22
CA ASP A 8 8.18 -10.53 16.44
C ASP A 8 7.05 -9.52 16.18
N LEU A 9 7.06 -8.88 15.01
CA LEU A 9 6.05 -7.91 14.62
C LEU A 9 5.05 -8.48 13.60
N LEU A 10 5.38 -9.50 12.82
CA LEU A 10 4.53 -10.01 11.73
C LEU A 10 4.04 -11.43 12.01
N THR A 11 2.73 -11.61 12.07
CA THR A 11 2.09 -12.92 12.29
C THR A 11 0.91 -13.11 11.35
N VAL A 12 0.67 -14.34 10.91
CA VAL A 12 -0.48 -14.71 10.07
C VAL A 12 -1.34 -15.71 10.82
N LYS A 13 -2.66 -15.52 10.83
CA LYS A 13 -3.60 -16.43 11.50
C LYS A 13 -4.72 -16.85 10.55
N LEU A 14 -5.16 -18.10 10.69
CA LEU A 14 -6.35 -18.63 10.04
C LEU A 14 -7.51 -18.58 11.03
N GLU A 15 -8.43 -17.63 10.82
CA GLU A 15 -9.63 -17.42 11.63
C GLU A 15 -10.85 -17.38 10.70
N ASP A 16 -11.92 -18.08 11.07
CA ASP A 16 -13.17 -18.14 10.28
C ASP A 16 -12.94 -18.47 8.78
N ASN A 17 -12.04 -19.42 8.50
CA ASN A 17 -11.58 -19.81 7.17
C ASN A 17 -10.97 -18.67 6.34
N LYS A 18 -10.44 -17.64 6.99
CA LYS A 18 -9.76 -16.51 6.35
C LYS A 18 -8.35 -16.35 6.88
N THR A 19 -7.43 -16.10 5.96
CA THR A 19 -6.05 -15.75 6.29
C THR A 19 -6.00 -14.28 6.66
N ILE A 20 -5.51 -13.98 7.86
CA ILE A 20 -5.44 -12.63 8.43
C ILE A 20 -4.01 -12.34 8.83
N ILE A 21 -3.51 -11.17 8.41
CA ILE A 21 -2.18 -10.69 8.78
C ILE A 21 -2.31 -9.80 10.02
N TYR A 22 -1.37 -9.93 10.94
CA TYR A 22 -1.23 -9.15 12.16
C TYR A 22 0.13 -8.47 12.15
N ILE A 23 0.13 -7.17 12.43
CA ILE A 23 1.36 -6.40 12.68
C ILE A 23 1.31 -5.86 14.11
N ASN A 24 2.26 -6.27 14.95
CA ASN A 24 2.33 -5.91 16.37
C ASN A 24 1.00 -6.18 17.10
N ASP A 25 0.47 -7.39 16.92
CA ASP A 25 -0.85 -7.84 17.41
C ASP A 25 -2.07 -7.04 16.91
N VAL A 26 -1.87 -6.06 16.02
CA VAL A 26 -2.96 -5.32 15.37
C VAL A 26 -3.34 -6.02 14.08
N LYS A 27 -4.62 -6.35 13.94
CA LYS A 27 -5.19 -6.96 12.73
C LYS A 27 -5.05 -6.02 11.54
N ILE A 28 -4.35 -6.47 10.50
CA ILE A 28 -4.19 -5.79 9.23
C ILE A 28 -5.07 -6.51 8.21
N ILE A 29 -6.29 -6.02 8.03
CA ILE A 29 -7.19 -6.50 6.97
C ILE A 29 -6.71 -5.88 5.68
N GLN A 30 -5.80 -6.55 4.97
CA GLN A 30 -5.28 -5.99 3.74
C GLN A 30 -5.06 -7.04 2.65
N CYS A 31 -6.15 -7.51 2.07
CA CYS A 31 -6.20 -7.89 0.66
C CYS A 31 -7.14 -6.94 -0.11
N LYS A 32 -7.10 -5.63 0.20
CA LYS A 32 -7.97 -4.64 -0.44
C LYS A 32 -7.35 -3.25 -0.58
N TYR A 33 -6.17 -3.13 -1.20
CA TYR A 33 -5.70 -1.82 -1.68
C TYR A 33 -5.08 -1.96 -3.06
N LEU A 34 -5.91 -1.67 -4.07
CA LEU A 34 -5.46 -1.34 -5.41
C LEU A 34 -5.07 0.14 -5.43
N LEU A 35 -3.83 0.44 -5.08
CA LEU A 35 -3.18 1.70 -5.41
C LEU A 35 -1.73 1.26 -5.67
N LEU A 36 -1.29 1.05 -6.91
CA LEU A 36 -0.51 2.09 -7.59
C LEU A 36 -0.21 1.76 -9.07
N ASN A 37 -0.79 0.72 -9.68
CA ASN A 37 -0.40 0.29 -11.03
C ASN A 37 -1.42 0.51 -12.17
N GLU A 38 -2.68 0.89 -11.92
CA GLU A 38 -3.69 0.97 -13.00
C GLU A 38 -4.54 2.24 -13.03
N LEU A 39 -4.07 3.34 -12.45
CA LEU A 39 -4.94 4.49 -12.23
C LEU A 39 -4.70 5.60 -13.25
N SER A 40 -5.26 5.42 -14.44
CA SER A 40 -5.73 6.51 -15.29
C SER A 40 -7.04 7.06 -14.69
N PHE A 41 -6.95 7.92 -13.68
CA PHE A 41 -8.14 8.48 -13.05
C PHE A 41 -8.74 9.64 -13.86
N ASP A 42 -9.98 9.44 -14.29
CA ASP A 42 -10.96 10.49 -14.54
C ASP A 42 -11.50 11.05 -13.21
N SER A 43 -12.24 12.15 -13.29
CA SER A 43 -12.73 12.87 -12.11
C SER A 43 -13.84 12.17 -11.33
N GLU A 44 -14.46 11.12 -11.88
CA GLU A 44 -15.65 10.45 -11.32
C GLU A 44 -15.29 9.40 -10.24
N THR A 45 -14.06 8.89 -10.28
CA THR A 45 -13.61 7.81 -9.37
C THR A 45 -13.18 8.30 -7.98
N LYS A 46 -13.08 9.63 -7.77
CA LYS A 46 -12.75 10.23 -6.47
C LYS A 46 -13.93 10.17 -5.48
N GLU A 47 -15.17 10.29 -5.98
CA GLU A 47 -16.38 10.18 -5.15
C GLU A 47 -16.64 8.74 -4.69
N PHE A 48 -16.31 7.73 -5.52
CA PHE A 48 -16.47 6.33 -5.17
C PHE A 48 -15.57 5.84 -4.02
N LEU A 49 -14.38 6.43 -3.85
CA LEU A 49 -13.42 6.04 -2.81
C LEU A 49 -13.70 6.71 -1.46
N ILE A 50 -14.21 7.94 -1.46
CA ILE A 50 -14.52 8.70 -0.24
C ILE A 50 -15.84 8.23 0.38
N GLU A 51 -16.85 7.90 -0.45
CA GLU A 51 -18.16 7.45 0.05
C GLU A 51 -18.10 6.07 0.71
N LYS A 52 -17.12 5.22 0.36
CA LYS A 52 -16.95 3.87 0.93
C LYS A 52 -16.13 3.79 2.22
N LEU A 53 -15.55 4.90 2.67
CA LEU A 53 -14.85 4.99 3.96
C LEU A 53 -15.79 5.36 5.12
N SER A 54 -17.05 5.65 4.82
CA SER A 54 -18.11 5.82 5.80
C SER A 54 -19.21 4.79 5.52
N ILE A 55 -19.72 4.18 6.58
CA ILE A 55 -20.89 3.29 6.62
C ILE A 55 -20.56 1.80 6.39
N ASP A 56 -20.79 1.02 7.45
CA ASP A 56 -20.97 -0.42 7.47
C ASP A 56 -21.77 -0.93 6.25
N THR A 57 -21.56 -2.20 5.88
CA THR A 57 -22.21 -2.94 4.79
C THR A 57 -21.71 -2.68 3.37
N GLN A 58 -20.82 -3.57 2.89
CA GLN A 58 -21.08 -4.50 1.78
C GLN A 58 -19.77 -5.17 1.35
N SER A 59 -19.45 -6.26 2.04
CA SER A 59 -18.38 -7.22 1.75
C SER A 59 -18.76 -8.15 0.59
N LYS A 60 -19.14 -7.56 -0.55
CA LYS A 60 -19.30 -8.29 -1.82
C LYS A 60 -18.79 -7.42 -2.94
N ASN A 61 -17.89 -7.99 -3.73
CA ASN A 61 -17.30 -7.47 -4.97
C ASN A 61 -16.02 -6.62 -4.84
N LEU A 62 -15.09 -6.96 -5.75
CA LEU A 62 -13.93 -6.21 -6.27
C LEU A 62 -12.63 -6.42 -5.45
N ASN A 63 -11.51 -6.98 -5.97
CA ASN A 63 -11.05 -7.20 -7.35
C ASN A 63 -10.10 -8.42 -7.49
N HIS A 64 -10.42 -9.26 -8.46
CA HIS A 64 -9.87 -10.55 -8.90
C HIS A 64 -8.40 -10.63 -9.38
N SER A 65 -7.52 -9.64 -9.17
CA SER A 65 -6.17 -9.69 -9.80
C SER A 65 -5.15 -10.61 -9.10
N LEU A 66 -5.52 -11.19 -7.96
CA LEU A 66 -4.83 -12.33 -7.33
C LEU A 66 -5.67 -13.63 -7.42
N GLU A 67 -6.86 -13.56 -8.03
CA GLU A 67 -7.88 -14.62 -8.09
C GLU A 67 -7.89 -15.26 -9.50
N LEU A 68 -6.72 -15.63 -10.04
CA LEU A 68 -6.63 -16.46 -11.26
C LEU A 68 -6.85 -17.96 -10.98
N ILE A 69 -7.26 -18.31 -9.76
CA ILE A 69 -7.71 -19.65 -9.40
C ILE A 69 -9.12 -19.44 -8.85
N ASP A 70 -10.10 -20.07 -9.49
CA ASP A 70 -11.51 -20.10 -9.07
C ASP A 70 -11.55 -20.36 -7.55
N GLU A 71 -12.09 -19.41 -6.76
CA GLU A 71 -12.08 -19.41 -5.28
C GLU A 71 -12.71 -20.67 -4.65
N ASN A 72 -13.30 -21.55 -5.46
CA ASN A 72 -13.98 -22.77 -5.02
C ASN A 72 -13.07 -23.99 -4.86
N ASP A 73 -11.79 -23.96 -5.29
CA ASP A 73 -10.95 -25.18 -5.34
C ASP A 73 -9.77 -25.24 -4.37
N ILE A 74 -9.41 -24.14 -3.68
CA ILE A 74 -8.29 -24.16 -2.72
C ILE A 74 -8.83 -24.23 -1.29
N PRO A 75 -8.54 -25.30 -0.54
CA PRO A 75 -8.89 -25.36 0.88
C PRO A 75 -8.29 -24.18 1.64
N PRO A 76 -9.02 -23.52 2.58
CA PRO A 76 -8.53 -22.36 3.31
C PRO A 76 -7.18 -22.57 4.02
N GLU A 77 -6.89 -23.81 4.41
CA GLU A 77 -5.60 -24.17 4.97
C GLU A 77 -4.45 -24.12 3.96
N VAL A 78 -4.68 -24.58 2.73
CA VAL A 78 -3.67 -24.56 1.66
C VAL A 78 -3.36 -23.11 1.28
N GLU A 79 -4.39 -22.27 1.17
CA GLU A 79 -4.25 -20.84 0.94
C GLU A 79 -3.47 -20.16 2.07
N PHE A 80 -3.80 -20.47 3.33
CA PHE A 80 -3.08 -19.97 4.50
C PHE A 80 -1.58 -20.28 4.45
N TRP A 81 -1.20 -21.51 4.11
CA TRP A 81 0.20 -21.90 4.01
C TRP A 81 0.90 -21.23 2.82
N ALA A 82 0.20 -21.08 1.68
CA ALA A 82 0.73 -20.37 0.53
C ALA A 82 1.04 -18.90 0.87
N HIS A 83 0.08 -18.15 1.44
CA HIS A 83 0.29 -16.76 1.87
C HIS A 83 1.39 -16.65 2.93
N SER A 84 1.39 -17.55 3.91
CA SER A 84 2.41 -17.58 4.97
C SER A 84 3.81 -17.78 4.39
N SER A 85 3.97 -18.68 3.42
CA SER A 85 5.26 -18.92 2.75
C SER A 85 5.74 -17.73 1.93
N ASN A 86 4.83 -17.04 1.22
CA ASN A 86 5.17 -15.83 0.46
C ASN A 86 5.61 -14.69 1.38
N LEU A 87 4.90 -14.47 2.49
CA LEU A 87 5.25 -13.45 3.48
C LEU A 87 6.54 -13.80 4.23
N GLN A 88 6.77 -15.08 4.53
CA GLN A 88 8.04 -15.56 5.10
C GLN A 88 9.20 -15.29 4.16
N ALA A 89 9.09 -15.68 2.88
CA ALA A 89 10.13 -15.43 1.89
C ALA A 89 10.39 -13.94 1.69
N TRP A 90 9.33 -13.13 1.65
CA TRP A 90 9.41 -11.68 1.59
C TRP A 90 10.19 -11.10 2.78
N TYR A 91 9.90 -11.56 4.01
CA TYR A 91 10.60 -11.16 5.23
C TYR A 91 12.08 -11.60 5.23
N GLU A 92 12.36 -12.87 4.89
CA GLU A 92 13.72 -13.44 4.88
C GLU A 92 14.65 -12.75 3.87
N HIS A 93 14.09 -12.15 2.82
CA HIS A 93 14.83 -11.37 1.84
C HIS A 93 14.74 -9.88 2.11
N GLU A 94 14.70 -9.49 3.39
CA GLU A 94 14.74 -8.10 3.85
C GLU A 94 13.65 -7.25 3.19
N TYR A 95 12.43 -7.78 3.11
CA TYR A 95 11.27 -7.13 2.52
C TYR A 95 11.42 -6.78 1.03
N ASN A 96 12.19 -7.57 0.26
CA ASN A 96 12.34 -7.37 -1.18
C ASN A 96 10.98 -7.22 -1.89
N THR A 97 10.67 -6.01 -2.36
CA THR A 97 9.38 -5.63 -2.96
C THR A 97 9.10 -6.31 -4.31
N GLN A 98 10.04 -7.08 -4.85
CA GLN A 98 9.84 -7.94 -6.03
C GLN A 98 9.24 -9.30 -5.70
N LEU A 99 9.31 -9.75 -4.44
CA LEU A 99 8.80 -11.05 -4.00
C LEU A 99 7.32 -11.03 -3.59
N LEU A 100 6.79 -9.84 -3.33
CA LEU A 100 5.41 -9.64 -2.92
C LEU A 100 4.80 -8.53 -3.77
N HIS A 101 3.57 -8.75 -4.27
CA HIS A 101 2.91 -7.77 -5.10
C HIS A 101 2.84 -6.40 -4.41
N SER A 102 3.13 -5.31 -5.13
CA SER A 102 3.27 -3.96 -4.58
C SER A 102 2.06 -3.49 -3.75
N ASN A 103 0.85 -3.85 -4.21
CA ASN A 103 -0.42 -3.60 -3.51
C ASN A 103 -0.49 -4.17 -2.07
N LEU A 104 0.30 -5.21 -1.77
CA LEU A 104 0.40 -5.79 -0.44
C LEU A 104 1.71 -5.38 0.24
N ALA A 105 2.83 -5.39 -0.49
CA ALA A 105 4.14 -5.05 0.06
C ALA A 105 4.20 -3.61 0.60
N PHE A 106 3.72 -2.63 -0.16
CA PHE A 106 3.86 -1.22 0.21
C PHE A 106 3.09 -0.85 1.49
N PRO A 107 1.82 -1.27 1.66
CA PRO A 107 1.13 -1.01 2.91
C PRO A 107 1.66 -1.80 4.11
N LEU A 108 2.10 -3.04 3.92
CA LEU A 108 2.73 -3.82 4.98
C LEU A 108 4.02 -3.14 5.45
N LEU A 109 4.85 -2.64 4.54
CA LEU A 109 6.04 -1.85 4.85
C LEU A 109 5.71 -0.62 5.69
N ARG A 110 4.66 0.13 5.33
CA ARG A 110 4.20 1.28 6.10
C ARG A 110 3.84 0.87 7.53
N LYS A 111 3.06 -0.21 7.68
CA LYS A 111 2.60 -0.69 8.99
C LYS A 111 3.74 -1.25 9.85
N LEU A 112 4.68 -1.98 9.26
CA LEU A 112 5.87 -2.46 9.95
C LEU A 112 6.78 -1.30 10.39
N THR A 113 6.92 -0.27 9.55
CA THR A 113 7.64 0.97 9.88
C THR A 113 7.00 1.67 11.09
N GLN A 114 5.66 1.80 11.09
CA GLN A 114 4.90 2.36 12.21
C GLN A 114 5.04 1.53 13.49
N ALA A 115 5.18 0.21 13.36
CA ALA A 115 5.43 -0.71 14.47
C ALA A 115 6.90 -0.71 14.96
N GLY A 116 7.79 0.06 14.31
CA GLY A 116 9.18 0.23 14.73
C GLY A 116 10.18 -0.73 14.07
N ASP A 117 9.79 -1.46 13.02
CA ASP A 117 10.73 -2.29 12.26
C ASP A 117 11.72 -1.41 11.46
N LYS A 118 13.00 -1.50 11.83
CA LYS A 118 14.07 -0.67 11.24
C LYS A 118 14.38 -1.07 9.80
N ILE A 119 14.30 -2.36 9.46
CA ILE A 119 14.58 -2.84 8.11
C ILE A 119 13.42 -2.42 7.20
N ALA A 120 12.18 -2.62 7.65
CA ALA A 120 11.00 -2.17 6.90
C ALA A 120 11.05 -0.66 6.66
N LYS A 121 11.47 0.15 7.66
CA LYS A 121 11.63 1.60 7.50
C LYS A 121 12.59 1.97 6.38
N GLN A 122 13.75 1.32 6.33
CA GLN A 122 14.75 1.58 5.28
C GLN A 122 14.22 1.23 3.89
N VAL A 123 13.59 0.06 3.76
CA VAL A 123 13.01 -0.41 2.50
C VAL A 123 11.85 0.48 2.07
N PHE A 124 10.99 0.89 3.00
CA PHE A 124 9.85 1.76 2.74
C PHE A 124 10.27 3.12 2.19
N LYS A 125 11.27 3.76 2.82
CA LYS A 125 11.86 5.02 2.32
C LYS A 125 12.36 4.89 0.89
N LYS A 126 13.17 3.86 0.62
CA LYS A 126 13.74 3.60 -0.71
C LYS A 126 12.63 3.43 -1.75
N GLU A 127 11.55 2.75 -1.36
CA GLU A 127 10.43 2.51 -2.23
C GLU A 127 9.60 3.77 -2.52
N ILE A 128 9.41 4.65 -1.53
CA ILE A 128 8.79 5.99 -1.73
C ILE A 128 9.63 6.80 -2.72
N ILE A 129 10.94 6.86 -2.52
CA ILE A 129 11.91 7.56 -3.39
C ILE A 129 11.82 7.01 -4.82
N ASN A 130 11.87 5.69 -4.99
CA ASN A 130 11.80 5.05 -6.31
C ASN A 130 10.49 5.38 -7.03
N ARG A 131 9.35 5.30 -6.33
CA ARG A 131 8.04 5.62 -6.88
C ARG A 131 7.89 7.09 -7.25
N PHE A 132 8.49 7.99 -6.47
CA PHE A 132 8.50 9.41 -6.80
C PHE A 132 9.33 9.70 -8.05
N ARG A 133 10.53 9.09 -8.13
CA ARG A 133 11.47 9.24 -9.26
C ARG A 133 10.97 8.65 -10.58
N ASP A 134 10.03 7.72 -10.54
CA ASP A 134 9.35 7.21 -11.74
C ASP A 134 8.61 8.33 -12.52
N GLY A 135 8.33 9.47 -11.87
CA GLY A 135 7.81 10.66 -12.54
C GLY A 135 6.33 10.58 -12.90
N ASN A 136 5.64 9.51 -12.49
CA ASN A 136 4.20 9.39 -12.66
C ASN A 136 3.47 10.42 -11.78
N LEU A 137 2.92 11.47 -12.41
CA LEU A 137 2.26 12.58 -11.71
C LEU A 137 1.13 12.16 -10.76
N ASN A 138 0.39 11.09 -11.06
CA ASN A 138 -0.66 10.59 -10.17
C ASN A 138 -0.05 10.01 -8.89
N VAL A 139 0.99 9.19 -9.06
CA VAL A 139 1.73 8.57 -7.95
C VAL A 139 2.40 9.64 -7.09
N MET A 140 3.10 10.58 -7.70
CA MET A 140 3.76 11.68 -6.97
C MET A 140 2.76 12.51 -6.17
N THR A 141 1.63 12.88 -6.79
CA THR A 141 0.55 13.64 -6.11
C THR A 141 0.01 12.86 -4.92
N PHE A 142 -0.26 11.57 -5.10
CA PHE A 142 -0.73 10.69 -4.03
C PHE A 142 0.28 10.58 -2.88
N LEU A 143 1.57 10.38 -3.19
CA LEU A 143 2.63 10.29 -2.17
C LEU A 143 2.74 11.58 -1.34
N ILE A 144 2.55 12.74 -1.97
CA ILE A 144 2.58 14.05 -1.28
C ILE A 144 1.34 14.23 -0.40
N ILE A 145 0.14 14.05 -0.96
CA ILE A 145 -1.12 14.34 -0.25
C ILE A 145 -1.32 13.41 0.95
N GLU A 146 -0.98 12.13 0.80
CA GLU A 146 -1.15 11.14 1.87
C GLU A 146 -0.01 11.16 2.91
N GLY A 147 0.92 12.12 2.81
CA GLY A 147 2.02 12.30 3.76
C GLY A 147 3.09 11.21 3.70
N TYR A 148 3.26 10.52 2.58
CA TYR A 148 4.33 9.51 2.45
C TYR A 148 5.71 10.14 2.43
N LEU A 149 5.85 11.37 1.93
CA LEU A 149 7.14 12.07 1.97
C LEU A 149 7.57 12.44 3.40
N ASP A 150 6.66 12.50 4.36
CA ASP A 150 6.96 12.81 5.77
C ASP A 150 7.81 11.71 6.44
N GLU A 151 7.88 10.53 5.82
CA GLU A 151 8.75 9.44 6.26
C GLU A 151 10.22 9.72 5.90
N LEU A 152 10.48 10.58 4.91
CA LEU A 152 11.82 10.98 4.44
C LEU A 152 12.40 12.12 5.29
N SER A 153 13.73 12.27 5.27
CA SER A 153 14.34 13.49 5.80
C SER A 153 14.06 14.70 4.90
N ILE A 154 14.31 15.90 5.43
CA ILE A 154 14.18 17.13 4.65
C ILE A 154 15.15 17.09 3.47
N GLU A 155 16.39 16.64 3.68
CA GLU A 155 17.38 16.52 2.60
C GLU A 155 16.93 15.51 1.53
N GLU A 156 16.45 14.34 1.94
CA GLU A 156 15.92 13.32 1.01
C GLU A 156 14.75 13.86 0.19
N SER A 157 13.86 14.64 0.80
CA SER A 157 12.71 15.25 0.12
C SER A 157 13.13 16.36 -0.84
N ASP A 158 14.04 17.25 -0.42
CA ASP A 158 14.53 18.35 -1.24
C ASP A 158 15.27 17.82 -2.48
N ASP A 159 16.10 16.78 -2.32
CA ASP A 159 16.78 16.12 -3.44
C ASP A 159 15.79 15.63 -4.50
N LEU A 160 14.67 15.01 -4.08
CA LEU A 160 13.64 14.54 -5.00
C LEU A 160 13.03 15.67 -5.84
N TYR A 161 12.78 16.84 -5.25
CA TYR A 161 12.22 17.98 -5.99
C TYR A 161 13.25 18.63 -6.91
N GLN A 162 14.53 18.64 -6.53
CA GLN A 162 15.62 19.19 -7.35
C GLN A 162 15.91 18.34 -8.60
N GLU A 163 15.67 17.04 -8.52
CA GLU A 163 15.81 16.11 -9.66
C GLU A 163 14.73 16.30 -10.74
N LEU A 164 13.62 16.97 -10.43
CA LEU A 164 12.52 17.15 -11.38
C LEU A 164 12.88 18.18 -12.45
N ASP A 165 12.62 17.83 -13.71
CA ASP A 165 12.62 18.84 -14.76
C ASP A 165 11.48 19.85 -14.57
N PHE A 166 11.66 21.04 -15.16
CA PHE A 166 10.75 22.16 -15.00
C PHE A 166 9.31 21.83 -15.43
N GLU A 167 9.12 21.00 -16.47
CA GLU A 167 7.80 20.67 -16.99
C GLU A 167 7.06 19.70 -16.07
N ILE A 168 7.75 18.69 -15.53
CA ILE A 168 7.20 17.76 -14.52
C ILE A 168 6.85 18.55 -13.26
N TYR A 169 7.76 19.36 -12.74
CA TYR A 169 7.53 20.18 -11.56
C TYR A 169 6.30 21.09 -11.73
N LYS A 170 6.19 21.79 -12.86
CA LYS A 170 5.05 22.67 -13.15
C LYS A 170 3.72 21.91 -13.21
N LYS A 171 3.69 20.71 -13.81
CA LYS A 171 2.50 19.86 -13.87
C LYS A 171 2.12 19.33 -12.49
N LEU A 172 3.08 18.91 -11.68
CA LEU A 172 2.87 18.45 -10.31
C LEU A 172 2.27 19.56 -9.45
N GLN A 173 2.88 20.74 -9.47
CA GLN A 173 2.40 21.93 -8.76
C GLN A 173 0.97 22.33 -9.18
N LYS A 174 0.63 22.19 -10.46
CA LYS A 174 -0.74 22.43 -10.95
C LYS A 174 -1.73 21.45 -10.32
N ARG A 175 -1.40 20.16 -10.28
CA ARG A 175 -2.27 19.10 -9.71
C ARG A 175 -2.46 19.24 -8.21
N LEU A 176 -1.41 19.61 -7.46
CA LEU A 176 -1.50 19.85 -6.02
C LEU A 176 -2.50 20.98 -5.72
N ARG A 177 -2.38 22.13 -6.40
CA ARG A 177 -3.33 23.25 -6.26
C ARG A 177 -4.76 22.88 -6.63
N GLU A 178 -4.95 22.03 -7.64
CA GLU A 178 -6.29 21.56 -8.03
C GLU A 178 -6.89 20.60 -7.00
N SER A 179 -6.05 19.86 -6.28
CA SER A 179 -6.47 18.93 -5.24
C SER A 179 -6.88 19.67 -3.95
N GLU A 180 -6.08 20.65 -3.52
CA GLU A 180 -6.37 21.51 -2.37
C GLU A 180 -7.69 22.27 -2.54
N LYS A 181 -7.93 22.84 -3.73
CA LYS A 181 -9.19 23.55 -4.00
C LYS A 181 -10.41 22.66 -3.81
N ARG A 182 -10.33 21.38 -4.21
CA ARG A 182 -11.46 20.45 -4.07
C ARG A 182 -11.78 20.13 -2.62
N GLU A 183 -10.79 20.08 -1.74
CA GLU A 183 -11.01 19.84 -0.31
C GLU A 183 -11.69 21.02 0.39
N VAL A 184 -11.39 22.25 -0.03
CA VAL A 184 -12.01 23.47 0.52
C VAL A 184 -13.50 23.60 0.16
N PHE A 185 -13.95 23.02 -0.96
CA PHE A 185 -15.36 23.07 -1.40
C PHE A 185 -16.25 21.95 -0.80
N ILE A 186 -15.70 21.07 0.04
CA ILE A 186 -16.44 19.93 0.64
C ILE A 186 -16.84 20.22 2.11
N ILE A 187 -16.61 21.44 2.63
CA ILE A 187 -16.95 21.84 4.00
C ILE A 187 -18.29 22.58 4.05
#